data_AF-A0A507SN61-F1
#
_entry.id   AF-A0A507SN61-F1
#
_cell.length_a   1.000
_cell.length_b   1.000
_cell.length_c   1.000
_cell.angle_alpha   90.00
_cell.angle_beta   90.00
_cell.angle_gamma   90.00
#
_symmetry.space_group_name_H-M   'P 1'
#
loop_
_entity.id
_entity.type
_entity.pdbx_description
1 polymer ?
#
loop_
_entity_poly.entity_id
_entity_poly.type
_entity_poly.pdbx_seq_one_letter_code
_entity_poly.pdbx_strand_id
1 'polypeptide(L)'
;MKKFRFLYATPALLLPLASVACGQKVDTTAKLKQDEEIKKTAVNTLKNQFARVTLLSLNGINVENSDNLDEQYIKTFQDQNSTLFDQFYKAFQLYAVNKLNSDTYYFAQKILDWTGDRTLSLDEINKFNGANNLKPGQVPSKDQFITLWLNEKTKIREELEKMLFVFKYFEISNQDQLKKVDKNFKYNADLRYALNHYLLTKYAVEKKFAQVWTKDAEPDDDDSFFTKSNPALYKNADDFNKYWSESKQAKPVLKDEIEFISGHNDDKKLFGYRGFKGSSTSYSLKWDYDDLKDKENKHLYGFYDVNNERLVNDEIQKDFTINPIKIDSGDTKNPTLVYVNQIAPIGNAEIDLPKTEGDTKNTSKVKLLSFENTIYKDKLDILSFIFYLNDASLYETAIKAFAEIGYKIKVNKESTSLREAVKDLAFVELV
;
A
#
# COMPACT_ATOMS: atom_id res chain seq x y z
N MET A 1 -16.25 -22.57 11.42
CA MET A 1 -14.80 -22.73 11.68
C MET A 1 -14.20 -23.49 10.51
N LYS A 2 -13.40 -22.85 9.66
CA LYS A 2 -12.73 -23.51 8.53
C LYS A 2 -11.33 -23.94 8.97
N LYS A 3 -10.96 -25.21 8.73
CA LYS A 3 -9.75 -25.86 9.25
C LYS A 3 -9.02 -26.52 8.08
N PHE A 4 -7.76 -26.18 7.87
CA PHE A 4 -6.98 -26.67 6.73
C PHE A 4 -6.03 -27.82 7.14
N ARG A 5 -5.82 -28.80 6.26
CA ARG A 5 -4.80 -29.85 6.37
C ARG A 5 -3.98 -29.83 5.09
N PHE A 6 -2.66 -29.79 5.19
CA PHE A 6 -1.75 -29.99 4.06
C PHE A 6 -0.87 -31.21 4.34
N LEU A 7 -0.74 -32.06 3.32
CA LEU A 7 0.25 -33.12 3.20
C LEU A 7 1.23 -32.66 2.12
N TYR A 8 2.52 -32.55 2.46
CA TYR A 8 3.55 -32.21 1.48
C TYR A 8 3.88 -33.45 0.66
N ALA A 9 3.69 -33.38 -0.66
CA ALA A 9 4.33 -34.27 -1.62
C ALA A 9 5.46 -33.50 -2.31
N THR A 10 6.70 -33.70 -1.84
CA THR A 10 7.92 -33.23 -2.51
C THR A 10 8.22 -34.07 -3.76
N PRO A 11 8.77 -33.48 -4.84
CA PRO A 11 9.18 -34.23 -6.02
C PRO A 11 10.35 -35.17 -5.69
N ALA A 12 10.22 -36.40 -6.15
CA ALA A 12 11.16 -37.49 -5.94
C ALA A 12 12.53 -37.21 -6.61
N LEU A 13 13.56 -37.00 -5.80
CA LEU A 13 14.95 -37.21 -6.20
C LEU A 13 15.30 -38.68 -5.93
N LEU A 14 15.53 -39.41 -7.02
CA LEU A 14 15.86 -40.83 -7.04
C LEU A 14 17.34 -41.09 -6.63
N LEU A 15 17.51 -42.15 -5.81
CA LEU A 15 18.68 -43.04 -5.57
C LEU A 15 19.71 -42.66 -4.48
N PRO A 16 20.46 -43.65 -3.91
CA PRO A 16 20.19 -45.09 -3.77
C PRO A 16 20.03 -45.51 -2.29
N LEU A 17 19.30 -46.61 -2.11
CA LEU A 17 19.06 -47.32 -0.85
C LEU A 17 20.38 -47.90 -0.29
N ALA A 18 20.80 -47.43 0.88
CA ALA A 18 21.58 -48.23 1.81
C ALA A 18 20.68 -48.62 2.97
N SER A 19 20.17 -49.85 2.92
CA SER A 19 19.45 -50.48 4.01
C SER A 19 20.45 -50.85 5.12
N VAL A 20 20.32 -50.21 6.28
CA VAL A 20 20.70 -50.81 7.55
C VAL A 20 19.53 -50.63 8.52
N ALA A 21 19.02 -51.76 9.00
CA ALA A 21 17.83 -51.86 9.83
C ALA A 21 18.07 -51.40 11.28
N CYS A 22 16.95 -51.04 11.93
CA CYS A 22 16.75 -50.89 13.38
C CYS A 22 17.29 -49.62 14.07
N GLY A 23 16.40 -48.64 14.25
CA GLY A 23 16.22 -47.97 15.54
C GLY A 23 17.14 -46.82 15.93
N GLN A 24 18.16 -46.48 15.14
CA GLN A 24 18.93 -45.25 15.38
C GLN A 24 18.50 -44.13 14.43
N LYS A 25 18.14 -42.96 14.97
CA LYS A 25 18.11 -41.71 14.21
C LYS A 25 19.54 -41.45 13.74
N VAL A 26 19.87 -41.83 12.50
CA VAL A 26 21.15 -41.50 11.89
C VAL A 26 21.03 -40.12 11.27
N ASP A 27 21.69 -39.14 11.88
CA ASP A 27 21.84 -37.81 11.31
C ASP A 27 22.99 -37.83 10.30
N THR A 28 22.67 -38.17 9.05
CA THR A 28 23.64 -38.10 7.96
C THR A 28 23.99 -36.64 7.68
N THR A 29 25.19 -36.37 7.15
CA THR A 29 25.60 -35.01 6.74
C THR A 29 24.61 -34.39 5.75
N ALA A 30 24.00 -35.21 4.89
CA ALA A 30 22.96 -34.76 3.96
C ALA A 30 21.68 -34.33 4.69
N LYS A 31 21.23 -35.11 5.67
CA LYS A 31 20.08 -34.78 6.51
C LYS A 31 20.33 -33.53 7.36
N LEU A 32 21.51 -33.40 7.96
CA LEU A 32 21.89 -32.20 8.71
C LEU A 32 21.88 -30.94 7.84
N LYS A 33 22.43 -31.02 6.62
CA LYS A 33 22.35 -29.92 5.65
C LYS A 33 20.91 -29.58 5.27
N GLN A 34 20.07 -30.59 5.03
CA GLN A 34 18.65 -30.40 4.74
C GLN A 34 17.92 -29.75 5.93
N ASP A 35 18.22 -30.18 7.15
CA ASP A 35 17.65 -29.63 8.38
C ASP A 35 18.07 -28.18 8.62
N GLU A 36 19.34 -27.85 8.35
CA GLU A 36 19.85 -26.47 8.38
C GLU A 36 19.20 -25.58 7.30
N GLU A 37 19.06 -26.08 6.08
CA GLU A 37 18.38 -25.36 4.99
C GLU A 37 16.89 -25.12 5.31
N ILE A 38 16.20 -26.12 5.87
CA ILE A 38 14.82 -25.99 6.35
C ILE A 38 14.77 -24.90 7.44
N LYS A 39 15.64 -24.95 8.45
CA LYS A 39 15.67 -23.94 9.52
C LYS A 39 15.92 -22.52 8.98
N LYS A 40 16.75 -22.38 7.93
CA LYS A 40 17.07 -21.09 7.32
C LYS A 40 15.94 -20.53 6.45
N THR A 41 15.19 -21.38 5.75
CA THR A 41 14.25 -20.95 4.70
C THR A 41 12.78 -21.08 5.08
N ALA A 42 12.43 -22.00 6.01
CA ALA A 42 11.05 -22.38 6.29
C ALA A 42 10.17 -21.21 6.73
N VAL A 43 10.69 -20.29 7.55
CA VAL A 43 9.90 -19.17 8.06
C VAL A 43 9.39 -18.29 6.91
N ASN A 44 10.28 -17.88 5.99
CA ASN A 44 9.90 -17.02 4.87
C ASN A 44 9.01 -17.76 3.87
N THR A 45 9.34 -19.02 3.57
CA THR A 45 8.51 -19.85 2.68
C THR A 45 7.10 -20.02 3.23
N LEU A 46 6.95 -20.33 4.52
CA LEU A 46 5.64 -20.48 5.16
C LEU A 46 4.89 -19.16 5.28
N LYS A 47 5.58 -18.04 5.55
CA LYS A 47 4.94 -16.71 5.52
C LYS A 47 4.33 -16.42 4.15
N ASN A 48 5.07 -16.66 3.07
CA ASN A 48 4.60 -16.43 1.71
C ASN A 48 3.44 -17.38 1.36
N GLN A 49 3.54 -18.66 1.73
CA GLN A 49 2.44 -19.62 1.56
C GLN A 49 1.20 -19.22 2.37
N PHE A 50 1.38 -18.76 3.60
CA PHE A 50 0.29 -18.29 4.45
C PHE A 50 -0.44 -17.10 3.82
N ALA A 51 0.31 -16.10 3.37
CA ALA A 51 -0.24 -14.93 2.69
C ALA A 51 -1.01 -15.34 1.42
N ARG A 52 -0.39 -16.15 0.55
CA ARG A 52 -1.03 -16.66 -0.67
C ARG A 52 -2.33 -17.39 -0.39
N VAL A 53 -2.31 -18.43 0.46
CA VAL A 53 -3.51 -19.24 0.77
C VAL A 53 -4.62 -18.38 1.40
N THR A 54 -4.25 -17.46 2.28
CA THR A 54 -5.21 -16.54 2.90
C THR A 54 -5.82 -15.60 1.87
N LEU A 55 -5.03 -15.02 0.96
CA LEU A 55 -5.51 -14.20 -0.15
C LEU A 55 -6.50 -14.97 -1.04
N LEU A 56 -6.17 -16.20 -1.41
CA LEU A 56 -7.05 -17.04 -2.24
C LEU A 56 -8.38 -17.29 -1.52
N SER A 57 -8.33 -17.65 -0.24
CA SER A 57 -9.53 -17.85 0.56
C SER A 57 -10.38 -16.58 0.67
N LEU A 58 -9.76 -15.40 0.82
CA LEU A 58 -10.46 -14.12 0.90
C LEU A 58 -11.05 -13.68 -0.44
N ASN A 59 -10.52 -14.19 -1.55
CA ASN A 59 -11.07 -14.00 -2.90
C ASN A 59 -12.04 -15.11 -3.31
N GLY A 60 -12.49 -15.95 -2.38
CA GLY A 60 -13.53 -16.96 -2.61
C GLY A 60 -13.07 -18.20 -3.39
N ILE A 61 -11.76 -18.37 -3.60
CA ILE A 61 -11.20 -19.59 -4.22
C ILE A 61 -11.23 -20.72 -3.19
N ASN A 62 -11.72 -21.89 -3.59
CA ASN A 62 -11.81 -23.05 -2.70
C ASN A 62 -10.43 -23.67 -2.47
N VAL A 63 -9.85 -23.37 -1.31
CA VAL A 63 -8.52 -23.84 -0.90
C VAL A 63 -8.55 -25.20 -0.18
N GLU A 64 -9.71 -25.83 0.01
CA GLU A 64 -9.84 -27.07 0.79
C GLU A 64 -9.31 -28.32 0.06
N ASN A 65 -9.15 -28.27 -1.27
CA ASN A 65 -8.52 -29.31 -2.09
C ASN A 65 -7.14 -28.82 -2.57
N SER A 66 -6.09 -29.18 -1.82
CA SER A 66 -4.71 -28.72 -1.99
C SER A 66 -4.07 -29.05 -3.33
N ASP A 67 -4.53 -30.09 -4.01
CA ASP A 67 -3.76 -30.72 -5.09
C ASP A 67 -3.68 -29.87 -6.36
N ASN A 68 -4.51 -28.82 -6.45
CA ASN A 68 -4.53 -27.90 -7.59
C ASN A 68 -4.71 -26.43 -7.17
N LEU A 69 -4.11 -26.04 -6.05
CA LEU A 69 -4.23 -24.65 -5.57
C LEU A 69 -3.47 -23.66 -6.48
N ASP A 70 -2.24 -24.01 -6.87
CA ASP A 70 -1.40 -23.13 -7.67
C ASP A 70 -1.91 -22.99 -9.11
N GLU A 71 -2.39 -24.07 -9.75
CA GLU A 71 -2.96 -23.92 -11.10
C GLU A 71 -4.30 -23.19 -11.07
N GLN A 72 -5.14 -23.38 -10.04
CA GLN A 72 -6.34 -22.55 -9.86
C GLN A 72 -5.99 -21.08 -9.67
N TYR A 73 -4.98 -20.76 -8.86
CA TYR A 73 -4.54 -19.38 -8.67
C TYR A 73 -4.04 -18.76 -9.97
N ILE A 74 -3.19 -19.47 -10.71
CA ILE A 74 -2.68 -19.03 -12.01
C ILE A 74 -3.84 -18.86 -13.00
N LYS A 75 -4.79 -19.80 -13.04
CA LYS A 75 -5.96 -19.73 -13.93
C LYS A 75 -6.86 -18.54 -13.61
N THR A 76 -7.13 -18.28 -12.33
CA THR A 76 -7.91 -17.11 -11.92
C THR A 76 -7.18 -15.81 -12.27
N PHE A 77 -5.86 -15.74 -12.07
CA PHE A 77 -5.08 -14.58 -12.48
C PHE A 77 -5.08 -14.39 -14.02
N GLN A 78 -4.97 -15.46 -14.79
CA GLN A 78 -4.98 -15.39 -16.26
C GLN A 78 -6.33 -14.93 -16.83
N ASP A 79 -7.43 -15.07 -16.09
CA ASP A 79 -8.68 -14.38 -16.40
C ASP A 79 -8.53 -12.89 -16.11
N GLN A 80 -8.24 -12.12 -17.16
CA GLN A 80 -8.03 -10.68 -17.08
C GLN A 80 -9.29 -9.87 -16.70
N ASN A 81 -10.46 -10.52 -16.66
CA ASN A 81 -11.70 -9.89 -16.18
C ASN A 81 -11.97 -10.20 -14.70
N SER A 82 -11.12 -11.00 -14.06
CA SER A 82 -11.28 -11.33 -12.65
C SER A 82 -10.91 -10.16 -11.74
N THR A 83 -11.61 -10.05 -10.60
CA THR A 83 -11.26 -9.10 -9.53
C THR A 83 -9.81 -9.26 -9.08
N LEU A 84 -9.32 -10.50 -9.05
CA LEU A 84 -7.96 -10.82 -8.66
C LEU A 84 -6.94 -10.19 -9.61
N PHE A 85 -7.15 -10.33 -10.92
CA PHE A 85 -6.29 -9.72 -11.92
C PHE A 85 -6.30 -8.18 -11.82
N ASP A 86 -7.48 -7.56 -11.71
CA ASP A 86 -7.60 -6.10 -11.55
C ASP A 86 -6.82 -5.59 -10.33
N GLN A 87 -6.97 -6.25 -9.18
CA GLN A 87 -6.25 -5.89 -7.95
C GLN A 87 -4.74 -6.02 -8.12
N PHE A 88 -4.26 -7.13 -8.69
CA PHE A 88 -2.84 -7.34 -8.94
C PHE A 88 -2.27 -6.32 -9.92
N TYR A 89 -3.02 -5.99 -10.97
CA TYR A 89 -2.57 -5.05 -11.98
C TYR A 89 -2.49 -3.62 -11.43
N LYS A 90 -3.48 -3.17 -10.65
CA LYS A 90 -3.41 -1.88 -9.95
C LYS A 90 -2.25 -1.81 -8.97
N ALA A 91 -2.06 -2.86 -8.17
CA ALA A 91 -0.91 -2.96 -7.27
C ALA A 91 0.41 -2.89 -8.05
N PHE A 92 0.48 -3.57 -9.19
CA PHE A 92 1.66 -3.54 -10.06
C PHE A 92 1.93 -2.14 -10.62
N GLN A 93 0.90 -1.45 -11.12
CA GLN A 93 1.05 -0.10 -11.65
C GLN A 93 1.63 0.83 -10.59
N LEU A 94 1.09 0.80 -9.36
CA LEU A 94 1.60 1.64 -8.28
C LEU A 94 3.00 1.22 -7.81
N TYR A 95 3.26 -0.08 -7.68
CA TYR A 95 4.59 -0.61 -7.39
C TYR A 95 5.62 -0.15 -8.42
N ALA A 96 5.27 -0.22 -9.70
CA ALA A 96 6.14 0.15 -10.79
C ALA A 96 6.48 1.64 -10.77
N VAL A 97 5.47 2.51 -10.59
CA VAL A 97 5.66 3.95 -10.43
C VAL A 97 6.55 4.26 -9.22
N ASN A 98 6.30 3.62 -8.07
CA ASN A 98 7.12 3.79 -6.87
C ASN A 98 8.59 3.41 -7.09
N LYS A 99 8.85 2.30 -7.77
CA LYS A 99 10.22 1.88 -8.12
C LYS A 99 10.89 2.84 -9.10
N LEU A 100 10.17 3.31 -10.12
CA LEU A 100 10.71 4.25 -11.11
C LEU A 100 10.97 5.65 -10.57
N ASN A 101 10.18 6.08 -9.58
CA ASN A 101 10.41 7.33 -8.85
C ASN A 101 11.70 7.30 -8.02
N SER A 102 12.10 6.11 -7.55
CA SER A 102 13.35 5.91 -6.80
C SER A 102 14.54 5.65 -7.74
N ASP A 103 14.31 4.92 -8.83
CA ASP A 103 15.29 4.56 -9.84
C ASP A 103 14.64 4.45 -11.22
N THR A 104 14.87 5.44 -12.07
CA THR A 104 14.33 5.49 -13.44
C THR A 104 14.77 4.29 -14.30
N TYR A 105 15.86 3.61 -13.96
CA TYR A 105 16.36 2.45 -14.71
C TYR A 105 15.89 1.11 -14.15
N TYR A 106 15.13 1.11 -13.04
CA TYR A 106 14.81 -0.09 -12.25
C TYR A 106 14.40 -1.30 -13.10
N PHE A 107 13.35 -1.18 -13.91
CA PHE A 107 12.87 -2.30 -14.70
C PHE A 107 13.79 -2.63 -15.87
N ALA A 108 14.37 -1.63 -16.55
CA ALA A 108 15.32 -1.89 -17.64
C ALA A 108 16.51 -2.71 -17.14
N GLN A 109 17.05 -2.37 -15.97
CA GLN A 109 18.13 -3.14 -15.33
C GLN A 109 17.65 -4.53 -14.91
N LYS A 110 16.47 -4.65 -14.29
CA LYS A 110 15.94 -5.95 -13.87
C LYS A 110 15.69 -6.92 -15.02
N ILE A 111 15.21 -6.44 -16.17
CA ILE A 111 15.05 -7.29 -17.36
C ILE A 111 16.40 -7.80 -17.85
N LEU A 112 17.45 -6.96 -17.87
CA LEU A 112 18.80 -7.38 -18.24
C LEU A 112 19.35 -8.41 -17.25
N ASP A 113 19.19 -8.17 -15.95
CA ASP A 113 19.60 -9.10 -14.89
C ASP A 113 18.91 -10.46 -15.06
N TRP A 114 17.58 -10.47 -15.20
CA TRP A 114 16.78 -11.68 -15.35
C TRP A 114 17.00 -12.41 -16.68
N THR A 115 17.48 -11.71 -17.69
CA THR A 115 17.92 -12.31 -18.95
C THR A 115 19.29 -12.97 -18.78
N GLY A 116 20.24 -12.25 -18.14
CA GLY A 116 21.61 -12.71 -17.94
C GLY A 116 21.71 -13.94 -17.03
N ASP A 117 20.88 -14.01 -15.98
CA ASP A 117 20.86 -15.12 -15.03
C ASP A 117 19.92 -16.28 -15.43
N ARG A 118 19.27 -16.18 -16.60
CA ARG A 118 18.27 -17.14 -17.13
C ARG A 118 17.04 -17.30 -16.23
N THR A 119 16.67 -16.27 -15.48
CA THR A 119 15.38 -16.17 -14.82
C THR A 119 14.24 -16.16 -15.84
N LEU A 120 14.41 -15.40 -16.94
CA LEU A 120 13.49 -15.42 -18.08
C LEU A 120 13.92 -16.44 -19.14
N SER A 121 12.95 -17.16 -19.68
CA SER A 121 13.08 -18.00 -20.88
C SER A 121 13.19 -17.16 -22.15
N LEU A 122 13.65 -17.77 -23.25
CA LEU A 122 13.77 -17.09 -24.55
C LEU A 122 12.42 -16.49 -25.02
N ASP A 123 11.33 -17.24 -24.85
CA ASP A 123 9.99 -16.78 -25.24
C ASP A 123 9.53 -15.58 -24.40
N GLU A 124 9.88 -15.55 -23.11
CA GLU A 124 9.60 -14.41 -22.24
C GLU A 124 10.47 -13.21 -22.58
N ILE A 125 11.77 -13.40 -22.84
CA ILE A 125 12.70 -12.35 -23.27
C ILE A 125 12.19 -11.65 -24.54
N ASN A 126 11.63 -12.40 -25.49
CA ASN A 126 11.07 -11.82 -26.71
C ASN A 126 9.92 -10.82 -26.47
N LYS A 127 9.23 -10.91 -25.33
CA LYS A 127 8.19 -9.93 -24.92
C LYS A 127 8.77 -8.58 -24.47
N PHE A 128 10.08 -8.51 -24.28
CA PHE A 128 10.82 -7.30 -23.89
C PHE A 128 11.80 -6.82 -24.97
N ASN A 129 11.80 -7.41 -26.16
CA ASN A 129 12.71 -7.06 -27.25
C ASN A 129 12.02 -6.29 -28.40
N GLY A 130 12.83 -5.64 -29.24
CA GLY A 130 12.38 -4.97 -30.46
C GLY A 130 11.45 -3.78 -30.17
N ALA A 131 10.27 -3.77 -30.80
CA ALA A 131 9.26 -2.72 -30.60
C ALA A 131 8.68 -2.68 -29.18
N ASN A 132 8.83 -3.77 -28.41
CA ASN A 132 8.38 -3.89 -27.03
C ASN A 132 9.50 -3.61 -26.01
N ASN A 133 10.63 -3.07 -26.45
CA ASN A 133 11.74 -2.79 -25.56
C ASN A 133 11.35 -1.77 -24.47
N LEU A 134 11.64 -2.12 -23.22
CA LEU A 134 11.31 -1.30 -22.08
C LEU A 134 12.35 -0.19 -21.92
N LYS A 135 11.93 1.07 -22.08
CA LYS A 135 12.82 2.22 -21.93
C LYS A 135 12.97 2.61 -20.45
N PRO A 136 14.08 3.29 -20.07
CA PRO A 136 14.17 3.91 -18.75
C PRO A 136 12.97 4.83 -18.49
N GLY A 137 12.43 4.77 -17.28
CA GLY A 137 11.26 5.54 -16.85
C GLY A 137 9.92 4.99 -17.33
N GLN A 138 9.91 3.87 -18.05
CA GLN A 138 8.68 3.28 -18.57
C GLN A 138 8.15 2.17 -17.63
N VAL A 139 6.87 2.28 -17.25
CA VAL A 139 6.14 1.20 -16.58
C VAL A 139 5.94 0.04 -17.58
N PRO A 140 6.24 -1.22 -17.20
CA PRO A 140 6.00 -2.36 -18.08
C PRO A 140 4.54 -2.46 -18.54
N SER A 141 4.32 -2.87 -19.78
CA SER A 141 2.98 -3.05 -20.34
C SER A 141 2.23 -4.17 -19.61
N LYS A 142 0.91 -4.24 -19.82
CA LYS A 142 0.07 -5.30 -19.23
C LYS A 142 0.54 -6.71 -19.57
N ASP A 143 0.97 -6.96 -20.81
CA ASP A 143 1.47 -8.29 -21.22
C ASP A 143 2.83 -8.61 -20.59
N GLN A 144 3.69 -7.59 -20.48
CA GLN A 144 4.97 -7.71 -19.79
C GLN A 144 4.76 -8.00 -18.31
N PHE A 145 3.84 -7.30 -17.66
CA PHE A 145 3.40 -7.57 -16.30
C PHE A 145 2.94 -9.02 -16.12
N ILE A 146 2.05 -9.52 -16.98
CA ILE A 146 1.57 -10.90 -16.92
C ILE A 146 2.74 -11.89 -16.96
N THR A 147 3.72 -11.66 -17.84
CA THR A 147 4.92 -12.49 -17.90
C THR A 147 5.75 -12.42 -16.62
N LEU A 148 6.02 -11.23 -16.10
CA LEU A 148 6.77 -11.08 -14.85
C LEU A 148 6.03 -11.74 -13.67
N TRP A 149 4.72 -11.60 -13.61
CA TRP A 149 3.90 -12.18 -12.55
C TRP A 149 3.84 -13.70 -12.62
N LEU A 150 3.73 -14.28 -13.82
CA LEU A 150 3.68 -15.73 -14.01
C LEU A 150 5.02 -16.40 -13.64
N ASN A 151 6.13 -15.71 -13.84
CA ASN A 151 7.45 -16.20 -13.50
C ASN A 151 7.80 -15.89 -12.03
N GLU A 152 7.65 -16.89 -11.15
CA GLU A 152 7.89 -16.73 -9.70
C GLU A 152 9.31 -16.30 -9.32
N LYS A 153 10.30 -16.57 -10.18
CA LYS A 153 11.70 -16.20 -9.92
C LYS A 153 11.94 -14.69 -10.01
N THR A 154 11.09 -13.95 -10.71
CA THR A 154 11.17 -12.48 -10.76
C THR A 154 10.82 -11.81 -9.43
N LYS A 155 10.16 -12.55 -8.52
CA LYS A 155 9.63 -12.06 -7.23
C LYS A 155 8.56 -10.97 -7.34
N ILE A 156 8.15 -10.59 -8.55
CA ILE A 156 7.08 -9.59 -8.74
C ILE A 156 5.77 -10.06 -8.12
N ARG A 157 5.37 -11.32 -8.33
CA ARG A 157 4.17 -11.89 -7.69
C ARG A 157 4.21 -11.74 -6.17
N GLU A 158 5.33 -12.11 -5.55
CA GLU A 158 5.50 -12.09 -4.09
C GLU A 158 5.37 -10.67 -3.53
N GLU A 159 5.96 -9.66 -4.18
CA GLU A 159 5.82 -8.26 -3.75
C GLU A 159 4.38 -7.75 -3.85
N LEU A 160 3.66 -8.15 -4.91
CA LEU A 160 2.27 -7.74 -5.09
C LEU A 160 1.32 -8.51 -4.15
N GLU A 161 1.61 -9.77 -3.84
CA GLU A 161 0.88 -10.53 -2.82
C GLU A 161 0.94 -9.80 -1.47
N LYS A 162 2.10 -9.23 -1.08
CA LYS A 162 2.22 -8.43 0.15
C LYS A 162 1.31 -7.19 0.11
N MET A 163 1.28 -6.47 -1.01
CA MET A 163 0.40 -5.30 -1.20
C MET A 163 -1.07 -5.67 -1.07
N LEU A 164 -1.50 -6.73 -1.76
CA LEU A 164 -2.88 -7.21 -1.71
C LEU A 164 -3.24 -7.74 -0.32
N PHE A 165 -2.29 -8.35 0.39
CA PHE A 165 -2.52 -8.86 1.74
C PHE A 165 -2.79 -7.73 2.74
N VAL A 166 -2.06 -6.62 2.63
CA VAL A 166 -2.32 -5.41 3.41
C VAL A 166 -3.66 -4.77 3.04
N PHE A 167 -3.99 -4.72 1.74
CA PHE A 167 -5.31 -4.27 1.29
C PHE A 167 -6.44 -5.11 1.91
N LYS A 168 -6.33 -6.44 1.87
CA LYS A 168 -7.32 -7.33 2.52
C LYS A 168 -7.39 -7.16 4.03
N TYR A 169 -6.28 -6.85 4.70
CA TYR A 169 -6.29 -6.50 6.12
C TYR A 169 -7.12 -5.24 6.36
N PHE A 170 -6.99 -4.21 5.52
CA PHE A 170 -7.79 -3.00 5.61
C PHE A 170 -9.29 -3.20 5.30
N GLU A 171 -9.66 -4.24 4.55
CA GLU A 171 -11.05 -4.64 4.30
C GLU A 171 -11.74 -5.34 5.50
N ILE A 172 -11.01 -5.70 6.55
CA ILE A 172 -11.62 -6.29 7.76
C ILE A 172 -12.59 -5.26 8.37
N SER A 173 -13.87 -5.60 8.32
CA SER A 173 -14.98 -4.71 8.71
C SER A 173 -15.99 -5.35 9.66
N ASN A 174 -15.86 -6.66 9.91
CA ASN A 174 -16.75 -7.36 10.82
C ASN A 174 -16.39 -7.07 12.29
N GLN A 175 -17.39 -6.75 13.12
CA GLN A 175 -17.21 -6.41 14.53
C GLN A 175 -16.43 -7.47 15.33
N ASP A 176 -16.73 -8.75 15.16
CA ASP A 176 -16.06 -9.84 15.90
C ASP A 176 -14.61 -10.02 15.45
N GLN A 177 -14.32 -9.76 14.17
CA GLN A 177 -12.95 -9.75 13.65
C GLN A 177 -12.18 -8.53 14.17
N LEU A 178 -12.80 -7.35 14.15
CA LEU A 178 -12.21 -6.10 14.65
C LEU A 178 -11.84 -6.20 16.14
N LYS A 179 -12.69 -6.82 16.97
CA LYS A 179 -12.39 -7.12 18.38
C LYS A 179 -11.14 -7.97 18.59
N LYS A 180 -10.82 -8.86 17.65
CA LYS A 180 -9.65 -9.74 17.75
C LYS A 180 -8.37 -9.01 17.37
N VAL A 181 -8.43 -8.17 16.34
CA VAL A 181 -7.25 -7.50 15.75
C VAL A 181 -6.92 -6.17 16.41
N ASP A 182 -7.91 -5.44 16.93
CA ASP A 182 -7.72 -4.20 17.67
C ASP A 182 -8.24 -4.38 19.10
N LYS A 183 -7.32 -4.60 20.05
CA LYS A 183 -7.64 -4.82 21.47
C LYS A 183 -8.38 -3.64 22.12
N ASN A 184 -8.29 -2.45 21.54
CA ASN A 184 -8.97 -1.25 22.04
C ASN A 184 -10.33 -1.02 21.37
N PHE A 185 -10.70 -1.84 20.38
CA PHE A 185 -11.98 -1.70 19.70
C PHE A 185 -13.13 -2.04 20.65
N LYS A 186 -14.09 -1.11 20.74
CA LYS A 186 -15.35 -1.27 21.48
C LYS A 186 -16.49 -0.77 20.61
N TYR A 187 -17.54 -1.57 20.48
CA TYR A 187 -18.71 -1.15 19.72
C TYR A 187 -19.69 -0.40 20.64
N ASN A 188 -19.38 0.86 20.91
CA ASN A 188 -20.15 1.77 21.77
C ASN A 188 -20.06 3.23 21.29
N ALA A 189 -20.65 4.15 22.05
CA ALA A 189 -20.68 5.58 21.73
C ALA A 189 -19.29 6.26 21.65
N ASP A 190 -18.21 5.62 22.09
CA ASP A 190 -16.84 6.14 21.98
C ASP A 190 -16.18 5.79 20.63
N LEU A 191 -16.85 4.99 19.79
CA LEU A 191 -16.33 4.59 18.49
C LEU A 191 -16.13 5.82 17.59
N ARG A 192 -14.95 5.94 16.98
CA ARG A 192 -14.58 7.09 16.15
C ARG A 192 -14.62 6.83 14.65
N TYR A 193 -14.54 5.56 14.25
CA TYR A 193 -14.36 5.15 12.87
C TYR A 193 -15.48 4.20 12.45
N ALA A 194 -15.97 4.33 11.22
CA ALA A 194 -16.92 3.40 10.65
C ALA A 194 -16.35 1.99 10.58
N LEU A 195 -17.20 0.97 10.68
CA LEU A 195 -16.76 -0.43 10.58
C LEU A 195 -16.18 -0.74 9.20
N ASN A 196 -16.82 -0.24 8.13
CA ASN A 196 -16.29 -0.39 6.79
C ASN A 196 -14.95 0.34 6.68
N HIS A 197 -13.89 -0.40 6.33
CA HIS A 197 -12.52 0.10 6.28
C HIS A 197 -12.05 0.78 7.59
N TYR A 198 -12.47 0.25 8.75
CA TYR A 198 -12.10 0.76 10.08
C TYR A 198 -10.58 0.91 10.23
N LEU A 199 -9.83 -0.13 9.87
CA LEU A 199 -8.37 -0.16 10.03
C LEU A 199 -7.68 0.82 9.09
N LEU A 200 -8.20 1.00 7.87
CA LEU A 200 -7.68 1.98 6.90
C LEU A 200 -7.90 3.41 7.41
N THR A 201 -9.11 3.69 7.87
CA THR A 201 -9.54 4.99 8.40
C THR A 201 -8.67 5.37 9.61
N LYS A 202 -8.54 4.45 10.57
CA LYS A 202 -7.67 4.60 11.74
C LYS A 202 -6.22 4.88 11.32
N TYR A 203 -5.69 4.08 10.39
CA TYR A 203 -4.31 4.21 9.94
C TYR A 203 -4.03 5.53 9.23
N ALA A 204 -4.95 6.00 8.37
CA ALA A 204 -4.83 7.28 7.67
C ALA A 204 -4.74 8.47 8.65
N VAL A 205 -5.59 8.45 9.68
CA VAL A 205 -5.58 9.46 10.76
C VAL A 205 -4.27 9.45 11.55
N GLU A 206 -3.81 8.26 11.95
CA GLU A 206 -2.58 8.10 12.73
C GLU A 206 -1.32 8.53 11.97
N LYS A 207 -1.25 8.17 10.68
CA LYS A 207 -0.05 8.40 9.86
C LYS A 207 -0.05 9.72 9.12
N LYS A 208 -1.18 10.44 9.08
CA LYS A 208 -1.29 11.81 8.55
C LYS A 208 -0.74 11.92 7.13
N PHE A 209 -1.26 11.09 6.23
CA PHE A 209 -0.83 11.09 4.83
C PHE A 209 -1.41 12.27 4.04
N ALA A 210 -0.65 12.75 3.07
CA ALA A 210 -1.08 13.74 2.10
C ALA A 210 -0.39 13.50 0.75
N GLN A 211 -1.05 13.87 -0.34
CA GLN A 211 -0.41 14.03 -1.65
C GLN A 211 0.01 15.50 -1.78
N VAL A 212 1.26 15.76 -2.16
CA VAL A 212 1.85 17.11 -2.05
C VAL A 212 2.51 17.56 -3.34
N TRP A 213 2.26 18.83 -3.69
CA TRP A 213 3.02 19.60 -4.67
C TRP A 213 3.72 20.71 -3.93
N THR A 214 5.04 20.79 -4.03
CA THR A 214 5.80 21.82 -3.32
C THR A 214 7.09 22.18 -4.01
N LYS A 215 7.47 23.45 -3.89
CA LYS A 215 8.77 23.98 -4.29
C LYS A 215 9.68 23.99 -3.06
N ASP A 216 10.86 23.40 -3.15
CA ASP A 216 11.86 23.51 -2.10
C ASP A 216 12.49 24.92 -2.11
N ALA A 217 13.15 25.34 -1.02
CA ALA A 217 13.91 26.59 -1.04
C ALA A 217 15.08 26.48 -2.04
N GLU A 218 15.31 27.53 -2.84
CA GLU A 218 16.46 27.60 -3.74
C GLU A 218 17.52 28.53 -3.12
N PRO A 219 18.81 28.16 -3.13
CA PRO A 219 19.86 29.06 -2.69
C PRO A 219 19.91 30.33 -3.58
N ASP A 220 20.12 31.48 -2.94
CA ASP A 220 20.09 32.82 -3.56
C ASP A 220 21.06 32.94 -4.76
N ASP A 221 20.61 33.63 -5.81
CA ASP A 221 21.47 34.55 -6.57
C ASP A 221 21.26 35.94 -5.95
N ASP A 222 22.34 36.59 -5.49
CA ASP A 222 22.33 37.81 -4.64
C ASP A 222 21.49 38.99 -5.19
N ASP A 223 21.26 39.06 -6.50
CA ASP A 223 20.53 40.15 -7.19
C ASP A 223 19.02 39.90 -7.40
N SER A 224 18.50 38.74 -6.98
CA SER A 224 17.16 38.30 -7.35
C SER A 224 16.00 39.06 -6.66
N PHE A 225 16.25 39.72 -5.52
CA PHE A 225 15.19 40.40 -4.76
C PHE A 225 14.72 41.72 -5.39
N PHE A 226 15.61 42.47 -6.04
CA PHE A 226 15.27 43.77 -6.66
C PHE A 226 14.87 43.66 -8.14
N THR A 227 15.21 42.55 -8.79
CA THR A 227 14.96 42.31 -10.22
C THR A 227 13.71 41.46 -10.48
N LYS A 228 13.26 40.66 -9.50
CA LYS A 228 12.03 39.89 -9.60
C LYS A 228 10.85 40.76 -9.21
N SER A 229 10.03 41.10 -10.20
CA SER A 229 8.75 41.77 -10.00
C SER A 229 7.96 41.08 -8.89
N ASN A 230 7.48 41.88 -7.93
CA ASN A 230 6.63 41.52 -6.79
C ASN A 230 5.94 40.14 -6.95
N PRO A 231 6.16 39.17 -6.05
CA PRO A 231 5.65 37.81 -6.23
C PRO A 231 4.13 37.85 -6.44
N ALA A 232 3.71 37.55 -7.67
CA ALA A 232 2.34 37.72 -8.13
C ALA A 232 1.38 36.79 -7.38
N LEU A 233 0.54 37.35 -6.51
CA LEU A 233 -0.47 36.58 -5.76
C LEU A 233 -1.14 35.52 -6.65
N TYR A 234 -1.26 34.29 -6.16
CA TYR A 234 -1.81 33.20 -6.98
C TYR A 234 -3.22 32.82 -6.56
N LYS A 235 -4.00 32.42 -7.56
CA LYS A 235 -5.44 32.11 -7.44
C LYS A 235 -5.83 30.77 -8.08
N ASN A 236 -4.94 30.17 -8.86
CA ASN A 236 -5.22 29.00 -9.67
C ASN A 236 -3.92 28.25 -10.02
N ALA A 237 -4.05 27.14 -10.74
CA ALA A 237 -2.92 26.33 -11.18
C ALA A 237 -1.94 27.07 -12.10
N ASP A 238 -2.42 27.95 -12.98
CA ASP A 238 -1.56 28.70 -13.89
C ASP A 238 -0.69 29.71 -13.13
N ASP A 239 -1.28 30.45 -12.19
CA ASP A 239 -0.55 31.37 -11.33
C ASP A 239 0.42 30.63 -10.40
N PHE A 240 0.01 29.49 -9.84
CA PHE A 240 0.90 28.61 -9.07
C PHE A 240 2.11 28.17 -9.92
N ASN A 241 1.87 27.79 -11.17
CA ASN A 241 2.92 27.36 -12.09
C ASN A 241 3.81 28.50 -12.58
N LYS A 242 3.34 29.76 -12.61
CA LYS A 242 4.19 30.92 -12.91
C LYS A 242 5.34 31.06 -11.92
N TYR A 243 5.13 30.73 -10.65
CA TYR A 243 6.20 30.73 -9.65
C TYR A 243 7.29 29.68 -9.90
N TRP A 244 6.99 28.65 -10.69
CA TRP A 244 7.97 27.68 -11.15
C TRP A 244 8.71 28.13 -12.40
N SER A 245 8.22 29.10 -13.17
CA SER A 245 8.81 29.48 -14.47
C SER A 245 10.32 29.77 -14.35
N GLU A 246 10.72 30.53 -13.33
CA GLU A 246 12.11 30.91 -13.03
C GLU A 246 12.87 29.93 -12.11
N SER A 247 12.20 28.88 -11.62
CA SER A 247 12.81 27.85 -10.77
C SER A 247 13.83 27.02 -11.55
N LYS A 248 15.01 26.81 -10.98
CA LYS A 248 16.05 25.89 -11.48
C LYS A 248 15.72 24.43 -11.13
N GLN A 249 14.82 24.20 -10.17
CA GLN A 249 14.35 22.85 -9.82
C GLN A 249 13.63 22.15 -10.98
N ALA A 250 13.70 20.82 -10.97
CA ALA A 250 12.84 20.00 -11.81
C ALA A 250 11.36 20.34 -11.56
N LYS A 251 10.56 20.31 -12.63
CA LYS A 251 9.13 20.65 -12.65
C LYS A 251 8.28 19.39 -12.84
N PRO A 252 8.33 18.42 -11.92
CA PRO A 252 7.54 17.20 -12.06
C PRO A 252 6.06 17.55 -12.02
N VAL A 253 5.29 16.88 -12.87
CA VAL A 253 3.83 16.90 -12.86
C VAL A 253 3.34 15.50 -12.53
N LEU A 254 2.13 15.40 -12.00
CA LEU A 254 1.46 14.11 -11.81
C LEU A 254 1.10 13.54 -13.19
N LYS A 255 1.89 12.57 -13.66
CA LYS A 255 1.69 11.91 -14.97
C LYS A 255 0.93 10.60 -14.87
N ASP A 256 1.15 9.86 -13.79
CA ASP A 256 0.63 8.52 -13.64
C ASP A 256 -0.82 8.53 -13.18
N GLU A 257 -1.72 8.02 -14.02
CA GLU A 257 -3.16 7.95 -13.73
C GLU A 257 -3.49 7.16 -12.46
N ILE A 258 -2.64 6.19 -12.09
CA ILE A 258 -2.83 5.38 -10.87
C ILE A 258 -2.62 6.21 -9.59
N GLU A 259 -1.81 7.26 -9.65
CA GLU A 259 -1.59 8.18 -8.52
C GLU A 259 -2.58 9.36 -8.51
N PHE A 260 -3.41 9.50 -9.56
CA PHE A 260 -4.47 10.49 -9.63
C PHE A 260 -5.70 10.05 -8.82
N ILE A 261 -5.68 10.40 -7.54
CA ILE A 261 -6.72 10.01 -6.57
C ILE A 261 -7.68 11.14 -6.18
N SER A 262 -7.41 12.38 -6.60
CA SER A 262 -8.18 13.55 -6.17
C SER A 262 -9.44 13.82 -6.99
N GLY A 263 -9.50 13.33 -8.24
CA GLY A 263 -10.61 13.61 -9.15
C GLY A 263 -10.60 15.03 -9.75
N HIS A 264 -9.67 15.90 -9.35
CA HIS A 264 -9.55 17.26 -9.86
C HIS A 264 -8.50 17.34 -10.97
N ASN A 265 -8.94 17.48 -12.22
CA ASN A 265 -8.02 17.46 -13.38
C ASN A 265 -6.92 18.54 -13.35
N ASP A 266 -7.14 19.64 -12.65
CA ASP A 266 -6.14 20.70 -12.52
C ASP A 266 -4.92 20.25 -11.70
N ASP A 267 -5.04 19.26 -10.82
CA ASP A 267 -3.92 18.69 -10.05
C ASP A 267 -2.84 18.11 -10.98
N LYS A 268 -3.23 17.58 -12.14
CA LYS A 268 -2.31 17.04 -13.15
C LYS A 268 -1.48 18.13 -13.84
N LYS A 269 -1.94 19.39 -13.80
CA LYS A 269 -1.24 20.53 -14.41
C LYS A 269 -0.23 21.15 -13.46
N LEU A 270 -0.36 20.94 -12.15
CA LEU A 270 0.50 21.56 -11.15
C LEU A 270 1.93 21.03 -11.22
N PHE A 271 2.90 21.93 -11.24
CA PHE A 271 4.32 21.61 -11.08
C PHE A 271 4.67 21.30 -9.63
N GLY A 272 5.79 20.61 -9.45
CA GLY A 272 6.33 20.32 -8.12
C GLY A 272 5.71 19.12 -7.43
N TYR A 273 5.08 18.21 -8.17
CA TYR A 273 4.56 16.98 -7.60
C TYR A 273 5.65 16.21 -6.84
N ARG A 274 5.41 15.91 -5.56
CA ARG A 274 6.32 15.17 -4.66
C ARG A 274 5.75 13.83 -4.20
N GLY A 275 4.64 13.39 -4.79
CA GLY A 275 4.01 12.13 -4.41
C GLY A 275 3.30 12.19 -3.06
N PHE A 276 3.20 11.02 -2.43
CA PHE A 276 2.56 10.83 -1.13
C PHE A 276 3.57 10.99 0.00
N LYS A 277 3.23 11.79 1.01
CA LYS A 277 4.05 12.01 2.21
C LYS A 277 3.26 11.64 3.47
N GLY A 278 3.83 10.76 4.29
CA GLY A 278 3.36 10.47 5.64
C GLY A 278 3.86 11.50 6.66
N SER A 279 3.29 11.50 7.86
CA SER A 279 3.63 12.41 8.96
C SER A 279 3.61 13.89 8.56
N SER A 280 2.70 14.26 7.65
CA SER A 280 2.62 15.58 7.05
C SER A 280 2.05 16.61 8.02
N THR A 281 2.64 16.82 9.19
CA THR A 281 2.19 17.85 10.16
C THR A 281 2.52 19.28 9.74
N SER A 282 3.43 19.42 8.78
CA SER A 282 3.64 20.67 8.06
C SER A 282 2.32 21.10 7.42
N TYR A 283 2.05 22.40 7.35
CA TYR A 283 0.84 23.01 6.77
C TYR A 283 -0.40 23.10 7.70
N SER A 284 -0.24 22.95 9.01
CA SER A 284 -1.28 23.15 10.03
C SER A 284 -2.59 22.40 9.76
N LEU A 285 -2.53 21.31 8.97
CA LEU A 285 -3.72 20.49 8.75
C LEU A 285 -4.01 19.74 10.06
N LYS A 286 -5.28 19.36 10.20
CA LYS A 286 -5.75 18.69 11.41
C LYS A 286 -6.26 17.31 11.05
N TRP A 287 -5.91 16.34 11.90
CA TRP A 287 -6.26 14.92 11.72
C TRP A 287 -6.97 14.33 12.93
N ASP A 288 -7.15 15.10 14.00
CA ASP A 288 -7.90 14.61 15.15
C ASP A 288 -9.40 14.47 14.82
N TYR A 289 -10.08 13.66 15.62
CA TYR A 289 -11.48 13.33 15.41
C TYR A 289 -12.39 14.57 15.48
N ASP A 290 -12.11 15.50 16.39
CA ASP A 290 -12.98 16.64 16.63
C ASP A 290 -12.97 17.61 15.46
N ASP A 291 -11.83 17.80 14.81
CA ASP A 291 -11.73 18.59 13.59
C ASP A 291 -12.24 17.86 12.33
N LEU A 292 -12.01 16.54 12.21
CA LEU A 292 -12.41 15.78 11.02
C LEU A 292 -13.92 15.45 10.95
N LYS A 293 -14.61 15.30 12.10
CA LYS A 293 -16.02 14.89 12.11
C LYS A 293 -16.93 15.91 11.43
N ASP A 294 -16.59 17.20 11.49
CA ASP A 294 -17.40 18.29 10.92
C ASP A 294 -16.78 18.88 9.65
N LYS A 295 -15.69 18.29 9.17
CA LYS A 295 -15.01 18.73 7.96
C LYS A 295 -15.79 18.31 6.70
N GLU A 296 -15.82 19.20 5.71
CA GLU A 296 -16.36 18.90 4.38
C GLU A 296 -15.25 18.53 3.39
N ASN A 297 -15.61 17.79 2.33
CA ASN A 297 -14.68 17.32 1.30
C ASN A 297 -13.84 18.45 0.67
N LYS A 298 -14.46 19.62 0.41
CA LYS A 298 -13.78 20.80 -0.15
C LYS A 298 -12.61 21.30 0.72
N HIS A 299 -12.54 20.94 1.99
CA HIS A 299 -11.45 21.34 2.89
C HIS A 299 -10.29 20.34 2.94
N LEU A 300 -10.37 19.24 2.17
CA LEU A 300 -9.32 18.23 2.10
C LEU A 300 -8.27 18.55 1.04
N TYR A 301 -8.49 19.52 0.17
CA TYR A 301 -7.51 19.88 -0.85
C TYR A 301 -7.42 21.39 -1.05
N GLY A 302 -6.34 21.82 -1.67
CA GLY A 302 -6.18 23.19 -2.10
C GLY A 302 -4.76 23.71 -1.93
N PHE A 303 -4.62 24.99 -2.24
CA PHE A 303 -3.40 25.74 -2.03
C PHE A 303 -3.23 26.08 -0.56
N TYR A 304 -2.01 25.95 -0.05
CA TYR A 304 -1.70 26.34 1.32
C TYR A 304 -1.52 27.86 1.42
N ASP A 305 -2.34 28.49 2.24
CA ASP A 305 -2.21 29.89 2.62
C ASP A 305 -1.33 29.98 3.86
N VAL A 306 -0.07 30.36 3.67
CA VAL A 306 0.94 30.43 4.74
C VAL A 306 0.64 31.49 5.81
N ASN A 307 -0.17 32.49 5.48
CA ASN A 307 -0.50 33.58 6.39
C ASN A 307 -1.70 33.24 7.28
N ASN A 308 -2.65 32.45 6.78
CA ASN A 308 -3.82 31.99 7.52
C ASN A 308 -3.72 30.52 7.99
N GLU A 309 -2.63 29.83 7.65
CA GLU A 309 -2.33 28.44 7.99
C GLU A 309 -3.47 27.46 7.65
N ARG A 310 -4.03 27.59 6.44
CA ARG A 310 -5.16 26.78 5.97
C ARG A 310 -5.06 26.44 4.49
N LEU A 311 -5.80 25.42 4.06
CA LEU A 311 -6.02 25.14 2.63
C LEU A 311 -7.13 26.02 2.07
N VAL A 312 -6.95 26.52 0.85
CA VAL A 312 -7.93 27.33 0.12
C VAL A 312 -8.07 26.82 -1.32
N ASN A 313 -9.29 26.83 -1.82
CA ASN A 313 -9.65 26.56 -3.21
C ASN A 313 -10.95 27.31 -3.56
N ASP A 314 -11.37 27.25 -4.82
CA ASP A 314 -12.54 27.98 -5.32
C ASP A 314 -13.88 27.52 -4.73
N GLU A 315 -13.96 26.30 -4.18
CA GLU A 315 -15.18 25.81 -3.49
C GLU A 315 -15.29 26.36 -2.07
N ILE A 316 -14.16 26.69 -1.44
CA ILE A 316 -14.11 27.34 -0.12
C ILE A 316 -14.34 28.84 -0.26
N GLN A 317 -13.61 29.48 -1.17
CA GLN A 317 -13.62 30.93 -1.34
C GLN A 317 -13.38 31.26 -2.82
N LYS A 318 -14.42 31.76 -3.49
CA LYS A 318 -14.29 32.24 -4.86
C LYS A 318 -13.32 33.43 -4.94
N ASP A 319 -12.54 33.48 -6.02
CA ASP A 319 -11.60 34.56 -6.31
C ASP A 319 -10.56 34.78 -5.20
N PHE A 320 -10.25 33.73 -4.43
CA PHE A 320 -9.24 33.77 -3.40
C PHE A 320 -7.89 34.20 -3.98
N THR A 321 -7.04 34.77 -3.13
CA THR A 321 -5.77 35.32 -3.55
C THR A 321 -4.76 35.07 -2.45
N ILE A 322 -3.71 34.29 -2.73
CA ILE A 322 -2.73 33.89 -1.72
C ILE A 322 -1.41 34.62 -1.94
N ASN A 323 -0.86 35.15 -0.85
CA ASN A 323 0.52 35.58 -0.79
C ASN A 323 1.39 34.39 -0.33
N PRO A 324 2.31 33.88 -1.16
CA PRO A 324 3.17 32.75 -0.78
C PRO A 324 4.24 33.13 0.25
N ILE A 325 4.44 34.42 0.52
CA ILE A 325 5.40 34.89 1.53
C ILE A 325 4.66 35.09 2.86
N LYS A 326 5.25 34.57 3.94
CA LYS A 326 4.75 34.78 5.30
C LYS A 326 5.08 36.22 5.71
N ILE A 327 4.06 37.04 5.93
CA ILE A 327 4.19 38.49 6.15
C ILE A 327 5.04 38.80 7.40
N ASP A 328 4.92 37.98 8.44
CA ASP A 328 5.56 38.22 9.74
C ASP A 328 6.88 37.44 9.95
N SER A 329 7.38 36.71 8.96
CA SER A 329 8.59 35.87 9.13
C SER A 329 9.90 36.63 8.93
N GLY A 330 9.88 37.84 8.35
CA GLY A 330 11.08 38.54 7.88
C GLY A 330 11.78 37.86 6.68
N ASP A 331 11.35 36.67 6.28
CA ASP A 331 11.81 35.95 5.09
C ASP A 331 10.94 36.34 3.91
N THR A 332 11.35 37.39 3.21
CA THR A 332 10.68 37.90 2.00
C THR A 332 11.19 37.23 0.73
N LYS A 333 12.06 36.23 0.83
CA LYS A 333 12.79 35.67 -0.32
C LYS A 333 12.34 34.26 -0.68
N ASN A 334 11.88 33.48 0.30
CA ASN A 334 11.44 32.09 0.07
C ASN A 334 9.91 31.97 0.03
N PRO A 335 9.28 32.00 -1.17
CA PRO A 335 7.84 31.77 -1.28
C PRO A 335 7.51 30.33 -0.87
N THR A 336 6.57 30.18 0.05
CA THR A 336 5.96 28.90 0.41
C THR A 336 4.91 28.53 -0.63
N LEU A 337 5.28 27.69 -1.59
CA LEU A 337 4.41 27.22 -2.66
C LEU A 337 4.05 25.77 -2.39
N VAL A 338 2.83 25.55 -1.92
CA VAL A 338 2.35 24.22 -1.57
C VAL A 338 0.90 24.06 -2.02
N TYR A 339 0.62 22.96 -2.70
CA TYR A 339 -0.73 22.44 -2.90
C TYR A 339 -0.79 21.05 -2.27
N VAL A 340 -1.88 20.75 -1.58
CA VAL A 340 -2.02 19.53 -0.79
C VAL A 340 -3.36 18.88 -1.07
N ASN A 341 -3.38 17.57 -1.25
CA ASN A 341 -4.55 16.73 -1.05
C ASN A 341 -4.36 15.95 0.26
N GLN A 342 -5.04 16.36 1.32
CA GLN A 342 -5.05 15.72 2.62
C GLN A 342 -5.83 14.40 2.57
N ILE A 343 -5.12 13.28 2.73
CA ILE A 343 -5.73 11.95 2.77
C ILE A 343 -6.26 11.71 4.19
N ALA A 344 -7.48 12.20 4.43
CA ALA A 344 -8.15 12.05 5.71
C ALA A 344 -9.62 11.63 5.51
N PRO A 345 -10.15 10.75 6.38
CA PRO A 345 -11.57 10.49 6.45
C PRO A 345 -12.30 11.70 7.07
N ILE A 346 -13.59 11.83 6.78
CA ILE A 346 -14.44 12.88 7.37
C ILE A 346 -15.70 12.26 7.97
N GLY A 347 -16.44 13.03 8.76
CA GLY A 347 -17.66 12.54 9.40
C GLY A 347 -18.73 12.10 8.41
N ASN A 348 -19.27 10.90 8.63
CA ASN A 348 -20.43 10.40 7.90
C ASN A 348 -21.75 10.87 8.56
N ALA A 349 -22.89 10.34 8.10
CA ALA A 349 -24.16 10.51 8.79
C ALA A 349 -24.08 10.01 10.24
N GLU A 350 -24.83 10.65 11.14
CA GLU A 350 -24.95 10.21 12.53
C GLU A 350 -25.60 8.82 12.59
N ILE A 351 -25.05 7.95 13.43
CA ILE A 351 -25.62 6.64 13.72
C ILE A 351 -25.88 6.49 15.22
N ASP A 352 -26.88 5.70 15.57
CA ASP A 352 -27.17 5.35 16.94
C ASP A 352 -26.26 4.20 17.39
N LEU A 353 -25.37 4.48 18.35
CA LEU A 353 -24.51 3.48 18.98
C LEU A 353 -24.89 3.27 20.44
N PRO A 354 -24.75 2.06 20.98
CA PRO A 354 -25.07 1.79 22.38
C PRO A 354 -24.11 2.55 23.30
N LYS A 355 -24.61 3.12 24.41
CA LYS A 355 -23.76 3.85 25.37
C LYS A 355 -22.69 2.94 25.99
N THR A 356 -23.08 1.70 26.29
CA THR A 356 -22.19 0.65 26.77
C THR A 356 -22.32 -0.55 25.84
N GLU A 357 -21.24 -1.28 25.60
CA GLU A 357 -21.25 -2.43 24.70
C GLU A 357 -22.29 -3.47 25.15
N GLY A 358 -23.18 -3.87 24.23
CA GLY A 358 -24.26 -4.82 24.49
C GLY A 358 -25.57 -4.22 25.02
N ASP A 359 -25.62 -2.92 25.34
CA ASP A 359 -26.86 -2.24 25.74
C ASP A 359 -27.70 -1.84 24.52
N THR A 360 -28.76 -2.59 24.23
CA THR A 360 -29.65 -2.31 23.08
C THR A 360 -30.72 -1.25 23.37
N LYS A 361 -30.84 -0.76 24.60
CA LYS A 361 -31.91 0.17 25.00
C LYS A 361 -31.44 1.62 25.08
N ASN A 362 -30.19 1.84 25.48
CA ASN A 362 -29.63 3.20 25.61
C ASN A 362 -28.61 3.47 24.51
N THR A 363 -29.00 4.29 23.53
CA THR A 363 -28.10 4.70 22.44
C THR A 363 -27.69 6.17 22.55
N SER A 364 -26.70 6.56 21.77
CA SER A 364 -26.28 7.94 21.54
C SER A 364 -25.93 8.11 20.08
N LYS A 365 -26.26 9.28 19.53
CA LYS A 365 -25.93 9.64 18.16
C LYS A 365 -24.45 9.98 18.09
N VAL A 366 -23.74 9.31 17.19
CA VAL A 366 -22.30 9.50 17.00
C VAL A 366 -22.02 9.63 15.51
N LYS A 367 -21.14 10.57 15.18
CA LYS A 367 -20.66 10.79 13.82
C LYS A 367 -19.36 10.03 13.61
N LEU A 368 -19.36 8.99 12.79
CA LEU A 368 -18.17 8.18 12.56
C LEU A 368 -17.37 8.71 11.37
N LEU A 369 -16.04 8.70 11.47
CA LEU A 369 -15.18 9.03 10.34
C LEU A 369 -15.16 7.89 9.33
N SER A 370 -15.26 8.22 8.05
CA SER A 370 -15.05 7.29 6.93
C SER A 370 -14.58 8.05 5.68
N PHE A 371 -14.16 7.30 4.66
CA PHE A 371 -13.83 7.88 3.35
C PHE A 371 -15.04 8.03 2.41
N GLU A 372 -16.23 7.54 2.78
CA GLU A 372 -17.43 7.49 1.91
C GLU A 372 -17.81 8.87 1.34
N ASN A 373 -17.65 9.93 2.13
CA ASN A 373 -17.98 11.30 1.74
C ASN A 373 -16.78 12.12 1.24
N THR A 374 -15.67 11.46 0.89
CA THR A 374 -14.43 12.10 0.43
C THR A 374 -14.20 11.86 -1.06
N ILE A 375 -13.30 12.64 -1.67
CA ILE A 375 -12.77 12.37 -3.01
C ILE A 375 -12.10 11.00 -3.17
N TYR A 376 -11.77 10.32 -2.06
CA TYR A 376 -11.03 9.05 -2.05
C TYR A 376 -11.91 7.80 -1.98
N LYS A 377 -13.24 7.93 -1.87
CA LYS A 377 -14.16 6.81 -1.64
C LYS A 377 -13.99 5.64 -2.63
N ASP A 378 -13.65 5.94 -3.89
CA ASP A 378 -13.48 4.97 -4.98
C ASP A 378 -12.01 4.57 -5.20
N LYS A 379 -11.11 4.92 -4.27
CA LYS A 379 -9.65 4.78 -4.39
C LYS A 379 -9.02 4.10 -3.16
N LEU A 380 -9.80 3.36 -2.37
CA LEU A 380 -9.35 2.78 -1.11
C LEU A 380 -8.35 1.63 -1.28
N ASP A 381 -8.44 0.92 -2.41
CA ASP A 381 -7.42 -0.04 -2.86
C ASP A 381 -6.07 0.68 -3.09
N ILE A 382 -6.09 1.78 -3.84
CA ILE A 382 -4.90 2.60 -4.11
C ILE A 382 -4.31 3.15 -2.81
N LEU A 383 -5.14 3.71 -1.92
CA LEU A 383 -4.66 4.19 -0.61
C LEU A 383 -3.99 3.08 0.21
N SER A 384 -4.59 1.89 0.23
CA SER A 384 -4.02 0.73 0.93
C SER A 384 -2.64 0.36 0.40
N PHE A 385 -2.49 0.37 -0.92
CA PHE A 385 -1.20 0.09 -1.57
C PHE A 385 -0.16 1.18 -1.30
N ILE A 386 -0.56 2.47 -1.35
CA ILE A 386 0.32 3.60 -1.00
C ILE A 386 0.83 3.45 0.44
N PHE A 387 -0.05 3.10 1.38
CA PHE A 387 0.30 2.93 2.78
C PHE A 387 1.31 1.81 2.98
N TYR A 388 1.15 0.68 2.30
CA TYR A 388 2.16 -0.39 2.33
C TYR A 388 3.50 0.05 1.73
N LEU A 389 3.50 0.73 0.59
CA LEU A 389 4.74 1.19 -0.06
C LEU A 389 5.52 2.19 0.80
N ASN A 390 4.83 2.92 1.69
CA ASN A 390 5.45 3.84 2.65
C ASN A 390 5.71 3.21 4.04
N ASP A 391 5.11 2.06 4.34
CA ASP A 391 5.27 1.35 5.61
C ASP A 391 5.15 -0.17 5.40
N ALA A 392 6.29 -0.80 5.11
CA ALA A 392 6.35 -2.25 4.91
C ALA A 392 5.99 -3.06 6.17
N SER A 393 5.98 -2.46 7.37
CA SER A 393 5.60 -3.14 8.61
C SER A 393 4.11 -3.51 8.65
N LEU A 394 3.29 -2.89 7.79
CA LEU A 394 1.89 -3.26 7.59
C LEU A 394 1.71 -4.72 7.17
N TYR A 395 2.67 -5.30 6.43
CA TYR A 395 2.57 -6.70 6.02
C TYR A 395 2.64 -7.65 7.23
N GLU A 396 3.60 -7.43 8.15
CA GLU A 396 3.69 -8.21 9.38
C GLU A 396 2.50 -7.97 10.31
N THR A 397 1.94 -6.75 10.29
CA THR A 397 0.71 -6.42 11.02
C THR A 397 -0.49 -7.20 10.47
N ALA A 398 -0.64 -7.25 9.14
CA ALA A 398 -1.65 -8.05 8.47
C ALA A 398 -1.49 -9.54 8.78
N ILE A 399 -0.26 -10.08 8.78
CA ILE A 399 -0.01 -11.50 9.13
C ILE A 399 -0.54 -11.81 10.51
N LYS A 400 -0.22 -10.97 11.50
CA LYS A 400 -0.70 -11.14 12.88
C LYS A 400 -2.22 -11.05 12.97
N ALA A 401 -2.81 -10.04 12.33
CA ALA A 401 -4.26 -9.83 12.34
C ALA A 401 -5.03 -11.03 11.78
N PHE A 402 -4.62 -11.56 10.61
CA PHE A 402 -5.28 -12.74 10.05
C PHE A 402 -5.06 -14.00 10.91
N ALA A 403 -3.89 -14.13 11.52
CA ALA A 403 -3.63 -15.20 12.48
C ALA A 403 -4.53 -15.12 13.73
N GLU A 404 -4.82 -13.92 14.23
CA GLU A 404 -5.71 -13.66 15.36
C GLU A 404 -7.19 -13.92 15.00
N ILE A 405 -7.59 -13.57 13.77
CA ILE A 405 -8.93 -13.87 13.26
C ILE A 405 -9.18 -15.38 13.17
N GLY A 406 -8.13 -16.15 12.87
CA GLY A 406 -8.13 -17.61 12.95
C GLY A 406 -7.54 -18.33 11.73
N TYR A 407 -6.93 -17.62 10.77
CA TYR A 407 -6.20 -18.25 9.68
C TYR A 407 -4.92 -18.90 10.22
N LYS A 408 -4.73 -20.20 9.99
CA LYS A 408 -3.55 -20.96 10.46
C LYS A 408 -3.09 -21.96 9.40
N ILE A 409 -1.77 -22.20 9.34
CA ILE A 409 -1.16 -23.34 8.66
C ILE A 409 -0.93 -24.46 9.66
N LYS A 410 -1.32 -25.69 9.30
CA LYS A 410 -1.06 -26.88 10.11
C LYS A 410 0.23 -27.56 9.68
N VAL A 411 1.11 -27.80 10.64
CA VAL A 411 2.38 -28.52 10.42
C VAL A 411 2.29 -29.87 11.14
N ASN A 412 2.40 -30.95 10.38
CA ASN A 412 2.32 -32.32 10.87
C ASN A 412 3.59 -32.74 11.64
N LYS A 413 3.61 -33.97 12.21
CA LYS A 413 4.72 -34.49 13.02
C LYS A 413 5.92 -35.00 12.22
N GLU A 414 5.84 -35.01 10.89
CA GLU A 414 6.79 -35.72 10.04
C GLU A 414 8.18 -35.07 10.02
N SER A 415 8.26 -33.73 10.08
CA SER A 415 9.54 -33.01 10.13
C SER A 415 9.76 -32.31 11.46
N THR A 416 10.67 -32.84 12.29
CA THR A 416 11.03 -32.23 13.59
C THR A 416 11.71 -30.86 13.39
N SER A 417 12.60 -30.75 12.41
CA SER A 417 13.35 -29.52 12.10
C SER A 417 12.44 -28.39 11.62
N LEU A 418 11.45 -28.72 10.79
CA LEU A 418 10.43 -27.76 10.37
C LEU A 418 9.63 -27.27 11.57
N ARG A 419 9.11 -28.18 12.40
CA ARG A 419 8.35 -27.82 13.62
C ARG A 419 9.15 -26.93 14.56
N GLU A 420 10.43 -27.23 14.76
CA GLU A 420 11.31 -26.42 15.60
C GLU A 420 11.49 -25.00 15.03
N ALA A 421 11.69 -24.89 13.72
CA ALA A 421 11.92 -23.60 13.05
C ALA A 421 10.69 -22.67 13.06
N VAL A 422 9.49 -23.23 13.21
CA VAL A 422 8.22 -22.50 12.92
C VAL A 422 7.28 -22.44 14.12
N LYS A 423 7.64 -23.04 15.26
CA LYS A 423 6.80 -23.16 16.47
C LYS A 423 6.34 -21.81 17.04
N ASP A 424 7.14 -20.76 16.87
CA ASP A 424 6.88 -19.43 17.44
C ASP A 424 6.09 -18.51 16.48
N LEU A 425 5.73 -19.01 15.29
CA LEU A 425 4.97 -18.23 14.31
C LEU A 425 3.50 -18.20 14.69
N ALA A 426 2.96 -16.99 14.85
CA ALA A 426 1.57 -16.79 15.29
C ALA A 426 0.52 -17.46 14.38
N PHE A 427 0.83 -17.70 13.10
CA PHE A 427 -0.05 -18.33 12.13
C PHE A 427 0.16 -19.84 11.98
N VAL A 428 0.99 -20.48 12.82
CA VAL A 428 1.23 -21.92 12.77
C VAL A 428 0.46 -22.65 13.88
N GLU A 429 -0.14 -23.78 13.53
CA GLU A 429 -0.72 -24.77 14.45
C GLU A 429 0.03 -26.09 14.27
N LEU A 430 0.72 -26.54 15.33
CA LEU A 430 1.41 -27.83 15.31
C LEU A 430 0.41 -28.95 15.63
N VAL A 431 0.20 -29.87 14.69
CA VAL A 431 -0.73 -31.02 14.84
C VAL A 431 -0.03 -32.36 14.92
#